data_AF-A0A146M7P1-F1
#
_entry.id   AF-A0A146M7P1-F1
#
_cell.length_a   1.000
_cell.length_b   1.000
_cell.length_c   1.000
_cell.angle_alpha   90.00
_cell.angle_beta   90.00
_cell.angle_gamma   90.00
#
_symmetry.space_group_name_H-M   'P 1'
#
loop_
_entity.id
_entity.type
_entity.pdbx_description
1 polymer ?
#
loop_
_entity_poly.entity_id
_entity_poly.type
_entity_poly.pdbx_seq_one_letter_code
_entity_poly.pdbx_strand_id
1 'polypeptide(L)'
;MKGKMVDTQPTQPTVAPIYSHPHRFEKYNFTTPTYCDFCSNVLWGPVKTGLRCIDCGYNCHEKCHENVPKTCTKYKSVSDGSHYNNQTLSRSGGDNTSVNSSVSAMQTTNQQYYDQYSSNVEENRTHEGFLYKRGALLKGWKQRWFVLDSIKHQLRYYDAVEDSHCKGFIDLAEVISVTQVTPTQGLPKKTDDKSFFDLRTNRRAYNFCAPDAAKAQEWIEKLQACLQ
;
A
#
# COMPACT_ATOMS: atom_id res chain seq x y z
N MET A 1 22.34 29.19 60.62
CA MET A 1 21.07 29.47 59.92
C MET A 1 21.11 28.81 58.55
N LYS A 2 20.19 27.87 58.29
CA LYS A 2 20.15 27.06 57.07
C LYS A 2 19.32 27.79 56.02
N GLY A 3 19.94 28.25 54.93
CA GLY A 3 19.25 28.76 53.75
C GLY A 3 18.80 27.61 52.86
N LYS A 4 17.49 27.50 52.59
CA LYS A 4 16.90 26.53 51.67
C LYS A 4 16.97 27.10 50.25
N MET A 5 17.62 26.39 49.32
CA MET A 5 17.45 26.61 47.88
C MET A 5 16.29 25.72 47.41
N VAL A 6 15.26 26.35 46.83
CA VAL A 6 14.21 25.69 46.07
C VAL A 6 14.76 25.46 44.66
N ASP A 7 14.82 24.20 44.24
CA ASP A 7 15.18 23.83 42.87
C ASP A 7 13.88 23.71 42.06
N THR A 8 13.66 24.65 41.16
CA THR A 8 12.49 24.67 40.26
C THR A 8 12.85 23.86 39.02
N GLN A 9 12.34 22.64 38.95
CA GLN A 9 12.47 21.74 37.81
C GLN A 9 11.76 22.35 36.56
N PRO A 10 12.43 22.52 35.41
CA PRO A 10 11.77 23.01 34.20
C PRO A 10 10.87 21.94 33.59
N THR A 11 9.63 22.32 33.33
CA THR A 11 8.60 21.55 32.63
C THR A 11 9.08 21.03 31.28
N GLN A 12 8.96 19.72 31.06
CA GLN A 12 9.25 19.06 29.77
C GLN A 12 8.34 19.60 28.64
N PRO A 13 8.87 19.89 27.45
CA PRO A 13 8.05 20.27 26.29
C PRO A 13 7.35 19.05 25.70
N THR A 14 6.02 19.14 25.57
CA THR A 14 5.14 18.19 24.88
C THR A 14 5.52 18.08 23.41
N VAL A 15 6.04 16.92 22.98
CA VAL A 15 6.28 16.61 21.56
C VAL A 15 4.93 16.39 20.88
N ALA A 16 4.44 17.40 20.17
CA ALA A 16 3.28 17.27 19.30
C ALA A 16 3.62 16.35 18.10
N PRO A 17 2.75 15.41 17.72
CA PRO A 17 3.02 14.53 16.59
C PRO A 17 3.02 15.32 15.28
N ILE A 18 4.01 14.98 14.45
CA ILE A 18 4.30 15.53 13.14
C ILE A 18 3.10 15.25 12.22
N TYR A 19 2.34 16.31 11.90
CA TYR A 19 1.24 16.33 10.93
C TYR A 19 0.23 15.17 11.00
N SER A 20 -0.71 15.25 11.95
CA SER A 20 -1.95 14.45 11.91
C SER A 20 -3.09 15.25 11.27
N HIS A 21 -3.78 14.69 10.26
CA HIS A 21 -5.00 15.27 9.69
C HIS A 21 -6.19 14.32 9.87
N PRO A 22 -7.45 14.76 9.71
CA PRO A 22 -8.61 13.86 9.77
C PRO A 22 -8.57 12.81 8.66
N HIS A 23 -8.97 11.57 8.98
CA HIS A 23 -9.12 10.52 7.97
C HIS A 23 -10.12 10.93 6.88
N ARG A 24 -9.75 10.69 5.63
CA ARG A 24 -10.65 10.79 4.48
C ARG A 24 -11.19 9.41 4.13
N PHE A 25 -12.39 9.10 4.60
CA PHE A 25 -13.02 7.80 4.45
C PHE A 25 -13.85 7.68 3.17
N GLU A 26 -13.74 6.53 2.50
CA GLU A 26 -14.60 6.16 1.37
C GLU A 26 -15.22 4.79 1.59
N LYS A 27 -16.40 4.57 0.99
CA LYS A 27 -17.06 3.26 0.99
C LYS A 27 -16.21 2.25 0.24
N TYR A 28 -15.90 1.14 0.90
CA TYR A 28 -15.06 0.07 0.35
C TYR A 28 -15.78 -1.27 0.46
N ASN A 29 -15.72 -2.05 -0.62
CA ASN A 29 -16.27 -3.40 -0.69
C ASN A 29 -15.20 -4.42 -0.26
N PHE A 30 -15.33 -4.93 0.96
CA PHE A 30 -14.38 -5.91 1.50
C PHE A 30 -14.68 -7.31 0.97
N THR A 31 -13.79 -7.82 0.12
CA THR A 31 -13.92 -9.17 -0.48
C THR A 31 -13.19 -10.28 0.30
N THR A 32 -12.59 -9.94 1.44
CA THR A 32 -11.89 -10.82 2.37
C THR A 32 -12.23 -10.45 3.82
N PRO A 33 -12.15 -11.39 4.78
CA PRO A 33 -12.31 -11.06 6.20
C PRO A 33 -11.30 -9.98 6.59
N THR A 34 -11.81 -8.80 6.93
CA THR A 34 -11.02 -7.63 7.31
C THR A 34 -11.56 -7.15 8.65
N TYR A 35 -10.69 -6.74 9.56
CA TYR A 35 -11.09 -6.26 10.89
C TYR A 35 -11.26 -4.75 10.88
N CYS A 36 -12.18 -4.25 11.69
CA CYS A 36 -12.34 -2.83 11.97
C CYS A 36 -11.22 -2.40 12.91
N ASP A 37 -10.41 -1.42 12.50
CA ASP A 37 -9.28 -0.90 13.28
C ASP A 37 -9.73 -0.11 14.53
N PHE A 38 -11.04 0.15 14.68
CA PHE A 38 -11.63 0.79 15.86
C PHE A 38 -12.16 -0.21 16.89
N CYS A 39 -13.05 -1.11 16.48
CA CYS A 39 -13.70 -2.05 17.42
C CYS A 39 -13.15 -3.47 17.38
N SER A 40 -12.14 -3.73 16.53
CA SER A 40 -11.49 -5.02 16.32
C SER A 40 -12.43 -6.17 15.90
N ASN A 41 -13.69 -5.88 15.58
CA ASN A 41 -14.64 -6.85 15.03
C ASN A 41 -14.52 -6.91 13.51
N VAL A 42 -14.92 -8.05 12.93
CA VAL A 42 -14.85 -8.25 11.49
C VAL A 42 -15.80 -7.28 10.77
N LEU A 43 -15.33 -6.64 9.70
CA LEU A 43 -16.10 -5.86 8.73
C LEU A 43 -16.95 -6.75 7.81
N TRP A 44 -16.88 -8.07 8.00
CA TRP A 44 -17.59 -9.09 7.25
C TRP A 44 -18.95 -9.33 7.91
N GLY A 45 -20.03 -9.18 7.14
CA GLY A 45 -21.41 -9.31 7.60
C GLY A 45 -22.41 -9.16 6.46
N PRO A 46 -23.73 -9.15 6.73
CA PRO A 46 -24.77 -9.02 5.70
C PRO A 46 -24.65 -7.72 4.89
N VAL A 47 -24.01 -6.70 5.47
CA VAL A 47 -23.64 -5.45 4.80
C VAL A 47 -22.18 -5.57 4.37
N LYS A 48 -21.94 -5.85 3.07
CA LYS A 48 -20.60 -6.07 2.49
C LYS A 48 -19.76 -4.79 2.33
N THR A 49 -20.18 -3.70 2.97
CA THR A 49 -19.58 -2.37 2.85
C THR A 49 -19.08 -1.89 4.21
N GLY A 50 -17.91 -1.26 4.19
CA GLY A 50 -17.40 -0.48 5.31
C GLY A 50 -16.67 0.74 4.77
N LEU A 51 -15.94 1.44 5.63
CA LEU A 51 -15.18 2.61 5.25
C LEU A 51 -13.68 2.28 5.27
N ARG A 52 -12.95 2.79 4.28
CA ARG A 52 -11.50 2.73 4.23
C ARG A 52 -10.96 4.13 4.03
N CYS A 53 -10.00 4.53 4.86
CA CYS A 53 -9.32 5.80 4.69
C CYS A 53 -8.38 5.68 3.48
N ILE A 54 -8.52 6.59 2.51
CA ILE A 54 -7.69 6.58 1.29
C ILE A 54 -6.25 7.03 1.53
N ASP A 55 -5.98 7.68 2.66
CA ASP A 55 -4.65 8.22 2.95
C ASP A 55 -3.77 7.24 3.76
N CYS A 56 -4.35 6.48 4.71
CA CYS A 56 -3.59 5.57 5.59
C CYS A 56 -4.07 4.11 5.55
N GLY A 57 -5.21 3.83 4.92
CA GLY A 57 -5.78 2.49 4.86
C GLY A 57 -6.48 2.01 6.14
N TYR A 58 -6.79 2.91 7.09
CA TYR A 58 -7.61 2.61 8.27
C TYR A 58 -8.99 2.12 7.82
N ASN A 59 -9.43 0.97 8.31
CA ASN A 59 -10.69 0.32 7.95
C ASN A 59 -11.64 0.38 9.15
N CYS A 60 -12.87 0.85 8.96
CA CYS A 60 -13.86 0.87 10.02
C CYS A 60 -15.27 0.55 9.51
N HIS A 61 -16.16 0.11 10.39
CA HIS A 61 -17.58 -0.02 10.04
C HIS A 61 -18.17 1.37 9.79
N GLU A 62 -19.23 1.45 8.99
CA GLU A 62 -19.99 2.71 8.81
C GLU A 62 -20.44 3.28 10.17
N LYS A 63 -20.89 2.42 11.10
CA LYS A 63 -21.25 2.79 12.48
C LYS A 63 -20.07 3.21 13.36
N CYS A 64 -18.84 2.81 13.03
CA CYS A 64 -17.65 3.13 13.81
C CYS A 64 -17.05 4.48 13.41
N HIS A 65 -17.40 5.00 12.22
CA HIS A 65 -16.85 6.22 11.63
C HIS A 65 -16.73 7.39 12.60
N GLU A 66 -17.82 7.73 13.28
CA GLU A 66 -17.90 8.91 14.15
C GLU A 66 -17.01 8.81 15.39
N ASN A 67 -16.62 7.59 15.77
CA ASN A 67 -15.81 7.31 16.95
C ASN A 67 -14.33 7.09 16.62
N VAL A 68 -13.95 7.07 15.33
CA VAL A 68 -12.55 6.89 14.93
C VAL A 68 -11.73 8.12 15.33
N PRO A 69 -10.52 7.94 15.90
CA PRO A 69 -9.60 9.04 16.16
C PRO A 69 -9.34 9.88 14.90
N LYS A 70 -9.43 11.21 14.99
CA LYS A 70 -9.20 12.11 13.84
C LYS A 70 -7.71 12.27 13.47
N THR A 71 -6.86 11.39 13.95
CA THR A 71 -5.41 11.41 13.76
C THR A 71 -5.02 10.40 12.71
N CYS A 72 -5.16 10.77 11.43
CA CYS A 72 -4.63 10.00 10.32
C CYS A 72 -3.11 10.12 10.27
N THR A 73 -2.41 9.00 10.40
CA THR A 73 -0.96 8.91 10.18
C THR A 73 -0.73 8.32 8.79
N LYS A 74 0.09 8.97 7.96
CA LYS A 74 0.26 8.65 6.52
C LYS A 74 0.84 7.26 6.19
N TYR A 75 1.06 6.42 7.18
CA TYR A 75 1.41 5.01 7.03
C TYR A 75 0.64 4.23 8.09
N LYS A 76 0.29 2.98 7.74
CA LYS A 76 -0.12 1.98 8.72
C LYS A 76 0.89 2.00 9.86
N SER A 77 0.50 2.54 11.01
CA SER A 77 1.21 2.23 12.23
C SER A 77 1.08 0.73 12.39
N VAL A 78 2.22 0.04 12.23
CA VAL A 78 2.36 -1.34 12.68
C VAL A 78 1.96 -1.35 14.14
N SER A 79 0.79 -1.92 14.43
CA SER A 79 0.46 -2.34 15.78
C SER A 79 1.30 -3.57 16.06
N ASP A 80 2.52 -3.36 16.55
CA ASP A 80 3.14 -4.31 17.45
C ASP A 80 3.78 -3.56 18.62
N GLY A 81 3.70 -4.17 19.78
CA GLY A 81 3.89 -3.50 21.06
C GLY A 81 5.30 -2.95 21.29
N SER A 82 5.33 -1.84 22.04
CA SER A 82 6.38 -1.48 22.99
C SER A 82 7.72 -0.89 22.48
N HIS A 83 8.04 0.26 23.08
CA HIS A 83 9.33 0.95 23.24
C HIS A 83 9.97 1.71 22.06
N TYR A 84 9.90 3.04 22.21
CA TYR A 84 10.68 4.08 21.56
C TYR A 84 12.20 3.84 21.64
N ASN A 85 12.90 4.09 20.54
CA ASN A 85 14.12 4.91 20.62
C ASN A 85 14.34 5.69 19.32
N ASN A 86 14.35 7.03 19.45
CA ASN A 86 14.65 7.97 18.38
C ASN A 86 16.17 8.18 18.28
N GLN A 87 16.74 8.15 17.08
CA GLN A 87 18.00 8.87 16.81
C GLN A 87 17.72 10.03 15.87
N THR A 88 17.93 11.21 16.43
CA THR A 88 17.82 12.56 15.88
C THR A 88 18.92 12.86 14.86
N LEU A 89 18.54 13.37 13.69
CA LEU A 89 19.43 14.11 12.79
C LEU A 89 18.92 15.54 12.69
N SER A 90 19.63 16.42 13.39
CA SER A 90 19.53 17.87 13.34
C SER A 90 19.99 18.42 12.00
N ARG A 91 19.20 19.32 11.39
CA ARG A 91 19.73 20.38 10.52
C ARG A 91 18.74 21.54 10.32
N SER A 92 19.34 22.72 10.25
CA SER A 92 18.79 24.06 10.49
C SER A 92 18.37 24.82 9.24
N GLY A 93 17.66 25.95 9.45
CA GLY A 93 17.47 27.09 8.52
C GLY A 93 16.06 27.13 7.93
N GLY A 94 15.18 28.08 8.27
CA GLY A 94 15.22 29.52 7.89
C GLY A 94 14.43 29.66 6.56
N ASP A 95 13.47 30.55 6.31
CA ASP A 95 13.01 31.79 6.95
C ASP A 95 11.54 32.07 6.55
N ASN A 96 10.90 32.95 7.32
CA ASN A 96 9.54 33.47 7.16
C ASN A 96 9.51 34.61 6.12
N THR A 97 8.57 34.59 5.17
CA THR A 97 7.94 35.83 4.67
C THR A 97 6.51 35.57 4.18
N SER A 98 5.57 36.21 4.87
CA SER A 98 4.15 36.29 4.55
C SER A 98 3.85 37.31 3.44
N VAL A 99 3.02 36.95 2.46
CA VAL A 99 2.21 37.94 1.72
C VAL A 99 0.78 37.42 1.55
N ASN A 100 -0.15 38.21 2.04
CA ASN A 100 -1.58 38.04 1.85
C ASN A 100 -1.99 38.84 0.62
N SER A 101 -2.56 38.17 -0.39
CA SER A 101 -3.25 38.84 -1.49
C SER A 101 -4.49 38.06 -1.89
N SER A 102 -5.63 38.70 -1.68
CA SER A 102 -6.96 38.35 -2.16
C SER A 102 -7.03 38.35 -3.69
N VAL A 103 -7.64 37.32 -4.31
CA VAL A 103 -8.55 37.44 -5.47
C VAL A 103 -9.25 36.12 -5.74
N SER A 104 -10.51 36.24 -6.18
CA SER A 104 -11.46 35.19 -6.51
C SER A 104 -11.06 34.33 -7.72
N ALA A 105 -11.50 33.07 -7.68
CA ALA A 105 -11.86 32.21 -8.80
C ALA A 105 -10.84 32.05 -9.95
N MET A 106 -9.91 31.10 -9.78
CA MET A 106 -9.45 30.22 -10.88
C MET A 106 -9.28 28.80 -10.33
N GLN A 107 -10.38 28.03 -10.34
CA GLN A 107 -10.35 26.58 -10.20
C GLN A 107 -9.70 25.99 -11.46
N THR A 108 -8.40 25.72 -11.46
CA THR A 108 -7.78 24.74 -12.40
C THR A 108 -6.35 24.34 -12.07
N THR A 109 -5.60 25.05 -11.22
CA THR A 109 -4.16 24.78 -11.06
C THR A 109 -3.80 23.68 -10.03
N ASN A 110 -4.72 23.30 -9.14
CA ASN A 110 -4.44 22.28 -8.11
C ASN A 110 -4.67 20.83 -8.57
N GLN A 111 -5.50 20.61 -9.59
CA GLN A 111 -5.73 19.26 -10.13
C GLN A 111 -4.46 18.75 -10.85
N GLN A 112 -3.85 19.61 -11.68
CA GLN A 112 -2.64 19.29 -12.43
C GLN A 112 -1.40 19.15 -11.53
N TYR A 113 -1.36 19.84 -10.39
CA TYR A 113 -0.28 19.70 -9.42
C TYR A 113 -0.33 18.36 -8.65
N TYR A 114 -1.54 17.85 -8.37
CA TYR A 114 -1.70 16.53 -7.77
C TYR A 114 -1.38 15.39 -8.74
N ASP A 115 -1.73 15.54 -10.01
CA ASP A 115 -1.33 14.57 -11.05
C ASP A 115 0.20 14.51 -11.18
N GLN A 116 0.89 15.64 -11.06
CA GLN A 116 2.35 15.71 -11.16
C GLN A 116 3.11 15.16 -9.93
N TYR A 117 2.50 15.13 -8.74
CA TYR A 117 3.05 14.41 -7.57
C TYR A 117 2.57 12.95 -7.49
N SER A 118 1.49 12.61 -8.19
CA SER A 118 1.02 11.25 -8.37
C SER A 118 1.71 10.52 -9.53
N SER A 119 2.65 11.16 -10.25
CA SER A 119 3.24 10.66 -11.50
C SER A 119 4.73 10.29 -11.44
N ASN A 120 5.34 10.11 -10.26
CA ASN A 120 6.48 9.17 -10.14
C ASN A 120 5.99 7.71 -10.29
N VAL A 121 5.02 7.49 -11.16
CA VAL A 121 4.32 6.25 -11.42
C VAL A 121 4.74 5.73 -12.79
N GLU A 122 5.04 6.57 -13.79
CA GLU A 122 5.52 6.07 -15.09
C GLU A 122 7.00 5.68 -15.07
N GLU A 123 7.89 6.49 -14.48
CA GLU A 123 9.34 6.17 -14.45
C GLU A 123 9.70 4.97 -13.56
N ASN A 124 8.84 4.62 -12.60
CA ASN A 124 9.09 3.51 -11.67
C ASN A 124 8.38 2.21 -12.09
N ARG A 125 7.48 2.26 -13.09
CA ARG A 125 6.76 1.09 -13.62
C ARG A 125 7.59 0.44 -14.70
N THR A 126 8.48 -0.45 -14.29
CA THR A 126 9.36 -1.14 -15.24
C THR A 126 8.65 -2.17 -16.10
N HIS A 127 7.50 -2.67 -15.65
CA HIS A 127 6.67 -3.58 -16.43
C HIS A 127 5.24 -3.67 -15.90
N GLU A 128 4.26 -3.93 -16.78
CA GLU A 128 2.85 -4.08 -16.41
C GLU A 128 2.07 -4.91 -17.41
N GLY A 129 0.94 -5.45 -16.96
CA GLY A 129 0.12 -6.32 -17.79
C GLY A 129 -0.84 -7.20 -16.99
N PHE A 130 -1.75 -7.86 -17.70
CA PHE A 130 -2.65 -8.84 -17.09
C PHE A 130 -1.93 -10.16 -16.83
N LEU A 131 -2.09 -10.68 -15.62
CA LEU A 131 -1.75 -12.06 -15.27
C LEU A 131 -2.92 -12.71 -14.55
N TYR A 132 -3.10 -14.01 -14.79
CA TYR A 132 -3.94 -14.84 -13.94
C TYR A 132 -3.11 -15.37 -12.79
N LYS A 133 -3.61 -15.20 -11.56
CA LYS A 133 -2.98 -15.75 -10.35
C LYS A 133 -3.84 -16.83 -9.73
N ARG A 134 -3.21 -17.90 -9.26
CA ARG A 134 -3.90 -18.95 -8.51
C ARG A 134 -4.11 -18.56 -7.05
N GLY A 135 -5.33 -18.73 -6.55
CA GLY A 135 -5.68 -18.53 -5.14
C GLY A 135 -4.98 -19.55 -4.24
N ALA A 136 -4.53 -19.14 -3.06
CA ALA A 136 -3.83 -20.04 -2.14
C ALA A 136 -4.75 -21.11 -1.53
N LEU A 137 -5.96 -20.70 -1.10
CA LEU A 137 -6.94 -21.54 -0.41
C LEU A 137 -7.87 -22.27 -1.39
N LEU A 138 -8.64 -21.52 -2.19
CA LEU A 138 -9.65 -22.09 -3.09
C LEU A 138 -9.08 -22.56 -4.44
N LYS A 139 -7.77 -22.43 -4.66
CA LYS A 139 -7.05 -22.86 -5.88
C LYS A 139 -7.61 -22.39 -7.24
N GLY A 140 -8.59 -21.49 -7.25
CA GLY A 140 -9.14 -20.88 -8.45
C GLY A 140 -8.22 -19.81 -9.05
N TRP A 141 -8.31 -19.60 -10.36
CA TRP A 141 -7.56 -18.60 -11.10
C TRP A 141 -8.33 -17.28 -11.15
N LYS A 142 -7.63 -16.15 -10.95
CA LYS A 142 -8.20 -14.81 -11.07
C LYS A 142 -7.29 -13.92 -11.89
N GLN A 143 -7.83 -13.27 -12.92
CA GLN A 143 -7.12 -12.24 -13.68
C GLN A 143 -6.93 -11.00 -12.80
N ARG A 144 -5.74 -10.41 -12.82
CA ARG A 144 -5.41 -9.16 -12.14
C ARG A 144 -4.49 -8.34 -13.03
N TRP A 145 -4.61 -7.03 -12.95
CA TRP A 145 -3.63 -6.14 -13.55
C TRP A 145 -2.42 -6.07 -12.63
N PHE A 146 -1.25 -6.46 -13.12
CA PHE A 146 0.00 -6.45 -12.37
C PHE A 146 0.88 -5.30 -12.81
N VAL A 147 1.58 -4.73 -11.84
CA VAL A 147 2.52 -3.64 -12.03
C VAL A 147 3.79 -3.98 -11.24
N LEU A 148 4.89 -4.14 -11.97
CA LEU A 148 6.22 -4.29 -11.41
C LEU A 148 6.85 -2.92 -11.19
N ASP A 149 7.20 -2.65 -9.95
CA ASP A 149 7.94 -1.47 -9.52
C ASP A 149 9.30 -1.90 -8.99
N SER A 150 10.31 -1.79 -9.84
CA SER A 150 11.68 -2.20 -9.48
C SER A 150 12.27 -1.33 -8.38
N ILE A 151 11.90 -0.05 -8.33
CA ILE A 151 12.46 0.93 -7.39
C ILE A 151 11.91 0.71 -5.99
N LYS A 152 10.60 0.45 -5.86
CA LYS A 152 9.99 0.11 -4.58
C LYS A 152 10.13 -1.36 -4.21
N HIS A 153 10.77 -2.17 -5.06
CA HIS A 153 10.85 -3.63 -4.91
C HIS A 153 9.48 -4.29 -4.68
N GLN A 154 8.48 -3.92 -5.48
CA GLN A 154 7.11 -4.43 -5.30
C GLN A 154 6.50 -4.89 -6.62
N LEU A 155 5.90 -6.10 -6.59
CA LEU A 155 4.97 -6.55 -7.61
C LEU A 155 3.54 -6.33 -7.10
N ARG A 156 2.91 -5.22 -7.52
CA ARG A 156 1.56 -4.83 -7.11
C ARG A 156 0.52 -5.40 -8.06
N TYR A 157 -0.69 -5.64 -7.55
CA TYR A 157 -1.80 -6.06 -8.40
C TYR A 157 -3.12 -5.38 -8.03
N TYR A 158 -3.97 -5.20 -9.04
CA TYR A 158 -5.21 -4.44 -9.01
C TYR A 158 -6.36 -5.28 -9.56
N ASP A 159 -7.60 -4.96 -9.18
CA ASP A 159 -8.78 -5.64 -9.73
C ASP A 159 -9.04 -5.14 -11.17
N ALA A 160 -8.86 -3.84 -11.44
CA ALA A 160 -8.89 -3.19 -12.76
C ALA A 160 -7.67 -2.29 -13.02
N VAL A 161 -7.45 -1.88 -14.28
CA VAL A 161 -6.31 -1.04 -14.71
C VAL A 161 -6.40 0.38 -14.16
N GLU A 162 -7.61 0.92 -14.12
CA GLU A 162 -7.93 2.27 -13.63
C GLU A 162 -7.99 2.38 -12.09
N ASP A 163 -7.84 1.27 -11.36
CA ASP A 163 -7.88 1.28 -9.91
C ASP A 163 -6.70 2.08 -9.34
N SER A 164 -6.99 3.13 -8.56
CA SER A 164 -5.93 3.92 -7.91
C SER A 164 -5.24 3.15 -6.77
N HIS A 165 -5.90 2.16 -6.18
CA HIS A 165 -5.39 1.41 -5.03
C HIS A 165 -5.11 -0.04 -5.40
N CYS A 166 -3.91 -0.51 -5.07
CA CYS A 166 -3.60 -1.93 -5.26
C CYS A 166 -4.43 -2.80 -4.33
N LYS A 167 -4.85 -3.96 -4.84
CA LYS A 167 -5.51 -5.00 -4.07
C LYS A 167 -4.55 -5.69 -3.12
N GLY A 168 -3.29 -5.77 -3.51
CA GLY A 168 -2.18 -6.25 -2.70
C GLY A 168 -0.88 -6.17 -3.48
N PHE A 169 0.19 -6.61 -2.84
CA PHE A 169 1.51 -6.65 -3.44
C PHE A 169 2.30 -7.87 -2.97
N ILE A 170 3.37 -8.17 -3.69
CA ILE A 170 4.41 -9.12 -3.32
C ILE A 170 5.68 -8.30 -3.17
N ASP A 171 6.31 -8.39 -2.00
CA ASP A 171 7.61 -7.78 -1.76
C ASP A 171 8.68 -8.58 -2.50
N LEU A 172 9.41 -7.94 -3.41
CA LEU A 172 10.43 -8.59 -4.21
C LEU A 172 11.63 -9.02 -3.37
N ALA A 173 11.87 -8.39 -2.21
CA ALA A 173 12.91 -8.82 -1.29
C ALA A 173 12.63 -10.20 -0.66
N GLU A 174 11.36 -10.63 -0.62
CA GLU A 174 10.99 -11.96 -0.12
C GLU A 174 11.03 -13.04 -1.22
N VAL A 175 11.24 -12.65 -2.48
CA VAL A 175 11.22 -13.57 -3.62
C VAL A 175 12.54 -14.34 -3.69
N ILE A 176 12.42 -15.65 -3.69
CA ILE A 176 13.55 -16.60 -3.74
C ILE A 176 13.83 -16.99 -5.19
N SER A 177 12.80 -17.25 -5.99
CA SER A 177 12.96 -17.66 -7.38
C SER A 177 11.73 -17.37 -8.24
N VAL A 178 11.96 -17.17 -9.53
CA VAL A 178 10.93 -17.12 -10.56
C VAL A 178 11.29 -18.12 -11.65
N THR A 179 10.39 -19.05 -11.96
CA THR A 179 10.69 -20.19 -12.85
C THR A 179 9.52 -20.47 -13.77
N GLN A 180 9.79 -20.68 -15.06
CA GLN A 180 8.79 -21.19 -16.00
C GLN A 180 8.36 -22.61 -15.56
N VAL A 181 7.06 -22.90 -15.64
CA VAL A 181 6.52 -24.23 -15.31
C VAL A 181 5.60 -24.69 -16.42
N THR A 182 5.59 -26.00 -16.69
CA THR A 182 4.56 -26.62 -17.53
C THR A 182 3.32 -26.87 -16.67
N PRO A 183 2.11 -26.56 -17.13
CA PRO A 183 0.90 -26.81 -16.35
C PRO A 183 0.75 -28.32 -16.08
N THR A 184 0.89 -28.73 -14.81
CA THR A 184 0.62 -30.11 -14.38
C THR A 184 -0.87 -30.43 -14.55
N GLN A 185 -1.14 -31.55 -15.23
CA GLN A 185 -2.43 -32.14 -15.63
C GLN A 185 -3.69 -31.57 -14.93
N GLY A 186 -4.63 -31.05 -15.74
CA GLY A 186 -5.99 -30.67 -15.30
C GLY A 186 -6.53 -29.32 -15.78
N LEU A 187 -5.82 -28.57 -16.64
CA LEU A 187 -6.24 -27.24 -17.14
C LEU A 187 -6.65 -27.27 -18.63
N PRO A 188 -7.56 -26.39 -19.10
CA PRO A 188 -8.17 -26.45 -20.44
C PRO A 188 -7.17 -26.32 -21.59
N LYS A 189 -7.36 -27.14 -22.63
CA LYS A 189 -6.52 -27.32 -23.84
C LYS A 189 -6.35 -26.08 -24.76
N LYS A 190 -6.51 -24.85 -24.27
CA LYS A 190 -6.50 -23.62 -25.09
C LYS A 190 -5.40 -22.62 -24.74
N THR A 191 -4.66 -22.83 -23.65
CA THR A 191 -3.55 -21.96 -23.25
C THR A 191 -2.22 -22.66 -23.52
N ASP A 192 -1.27 -21.97 -24.16
CA ASP A 192 0.06 -22.50 -24.45
C ASP A 192 0.77 -22.95 -23.15
N ASP A 193 1.33 -24.15 -23.16
CA ASP A 193 2.02 -24.80 -22.05
C ASP A 193 3.17 -23.95 -21.48
N LYS A 194 3.72 -23.03 -22.27
CA LYS A 194 4.79 -22.10 -21.86
C LYS A 194 4.30 -20.80 -21.25
N SER A 195 2.98 -20.61 -21.12
CA SER A 195 2.39 -19.38 -20.56
C SER A 195 2.39 -19.34 -19.03
N PHE A 196 2.86 -20.41 -18.36
CA PHE A 196 2.81 -20.56 -16.91
C PHE A 196 4.18 -20.36 -16.26
N PHE A 197 4.18 -19.74 -15.10
CA PHE A 197 5.38 -19.57 -14.29
C PHE A 197 5.04 -19.47 -12.80
N ASP A 198 6.00 -19.85 -11.98
CA ASP A 198 5.92 -19.80 -10.53
C ASP A 198 6.85 -18.72 -9.99
N LEU A 199 6.35 -17.97 -9.02
CA LEU A 199 7.14 -17.04 -8.20
C LEU A 199 7.10 -17.56 -6.76
N ARG A 200 8.26 -17.95 -6.23
CA ARG A 200 8.40 -18.49 -4.89
C ARG A 200 8.92 -17.43 -3.94
N THR A 201 8.24 -17.23 -2.82
CA THR A 201 8.73 -16.45 -1.69
C THR A 201 9.05 -17.34 -0.49
N ASN A 202 9.63 -16.75 0.56
CA ASN A 202 9.80 -17.40 1.86
C ASN A 202 8.47 -17.87 2.49
N ARG A 203 7.34 -17.20 2.20
CA ARG A 203 6.03 -17.51 2.80
C ARG A 203 5.17 -18.45 1.96
N ARG A 204 5.28 -18.38 0.63
CA ARG A 204 4.41 -19.14 -0.27
C ARG A 204 4.91 -19.16 -1.70
N ALA A 205 4.37 -20.10 -2.49
CA ALA A 205 4.46 -20.05 -3.94
C ALA A 205 3.23 -19.34 -4.55
N TYR A 206 3.48 -18.56 -5.59
CA TYR A 206 2.47 -17.96 -6.46
C TYR A 206 2.57 -18.64 -7.83
N ASN A 207 1.45 -19.15 -8.33
CA ASN A 207 1.37 -19.67 -9.69
C ASN A 207 0.70 -18.61 -10.57
N PHE A 208 1.34 -18.28 -11.69
CA PHE A 208 0.88 -17.32 -12.66
C PHE A 208 0.66 -17.94 -14.03
N CYS A 209 -0.26 -17.37 -14.78
CA CYS A 209 -0.47 -17.64 -16.20
C CYS A 209 -0.58 -16.31 -16.93
N ALA A 210 0.31 -16.10 -17.90
CA ALA A 210 0.25 -14.97 -18.82
C ALA A 210 -0.71 -15.28 -19.99
N PRO A 211 -1.05 -14.27 -20.82
CA PRO A 211 -1.88 -14.48 -22.01
C PRO A 211 -1.27 -15.46 -23.03
N ASP A 212 0.06 -15.47 -23.14
CA ASP A 212 0.83 -16.33 -24.04
C ASP A 212 2.25 -16.58 -23.50
N ALA A 213 2.99 -17.45 -24.19
CA ALA A 213 4.35 -17.83 -23.83
C ALA A 213 5.36 -16.68 -23.89
N ALA A 214 5.21 -15.75 -24.83
CA ALA A 214 6.13 -14.63 -24.97
C ALA A 214 5.96 -13.65 -23.80
N LYS A 215 4.73 -13.36 -23.41
CA LYS A 215 4.42 -12.56 -22.23
C LYS A 215 4.84 -13.23 -20.94
N ALA A 216 4.69 -14.55 -20.82
CA ALA A 216 5.22 -15.28 -19.67
C ALA A 216 6.75 -15.10 -19.55
N GLN A 217 7.47 -15.28 -20.66
CA GLN A 217 8.91 -15.12 -20.70
C GLN A 217 9.35 -13.68 -20.33
N GLU A 218 8.66 -12.67 -20.88
CA GLU A 218 8.90 -11.26 -20.55
C GLU A 218 8.75 -10.98 -19.05
N TRP A 219 7.67 -11.48 -18.43
CA TRP A 219 7.46 -11.34 -16.99
C TRP A 219 8.55 -12.02 -16.16
N ILE A 220 8.96 -13.24 -16.54
CA ILE A 220 10.02 -13.99 -15.84
C ILE A 220 11.32 -13.19 -15.85
N GLU A 221 11.75 -12.72 -17.02
CA GLU A 221 13.01 -11.99 -17.18
C GLU A 221 13.01 -10.69 -16.37
N LYS A 222 11.92 -9.91 -16.45
CA LYS A 222 11.80 -8.65 -15.71
C LYS A 222 11.81 -8.87 -14.20
N LEU A 223 11.13 -9.91 -13.72
CA LEU A 223 11.12 -10.23 -12.30
C LEU A 223 12.49 -10.72 -11.82
N GLN A 224 13.14 -11.62 -12.57
CA GLN A 224 14.48 -12.12 -12.25
C GLN A 224 15.54 -11.01 -12.24
N ALA A 225 15.43 -10.02 -13.13
CA ALA A 225 16.32 -8.85 -13.15
C ALA A 225 16.21 -8.00 -11.87
N CYS A 226 15.10 -8.07 -11.14
CA CYS A 226 14.90 -7.36 -9.88
C CYS A 226 15.37 -8.14 -8.64
N LEU A 227 15.87 -9.37 -8.81
CA LEU A 227 16.36 -10.22 -7.72
C LEU A 227 17.89 -10.23 -7.61
N GLN A 228 18.59 -9.51 -8.50
CA GLN A 228 20.06 -9.44 -8.56
C GLN A 228 20.59 -8.27 -7.74
#